data_AF-A0A961RC47-F1
#
_entry.id   AF-A0A961RC47-F1
#
_cell.length_a   1.000
_cell.length_b   1.000
_cell.length_c   1.000
_cell.angle_alpha   90.00
_cell.angle_beta   90.00
_cell.angle_gamma   90.00
#
_symmetry.space_group_name_H-M   'P 1'
#
loop_
_entity.id
_entity.type
_entity.pdbx_description
1 polymer ?
#
loop_
_entity_poly.entity_id
_entity_poly.type
_entity_poly.pdbx_seq_one_letter_code
_entity_poly.pdbx_strand_id
1 'polypeptide(L)'
;MFPTRIKIAAIAVALSLAGLGAATLPGAASTFESWQVAHVDWNDTLNVRKYPAPFSAKQAAYPNGTVLSLTGRCTGGMNLKDISWK
;
A
#
# COMPACT_ATOMS: atom_id res chain seq x y z
N MET A 1 -36.86 30.83 19.25
CA MET A 1 -36.54 30.05 18.03
C MET A 1 -35.04 30.16 17.71
N PHE A 2 -34.17 29.56 18.54
CA PHE A 2 -32.69 29.63 18.39
C PHE A 2 -31.89 28.34 18.71
N PRO A 3 -32.43 27.23 19.26
CA PRO A 3 -31.57 26.12 19.71
C PRO A 3 -31.06 25.21 18.57
N THR A 4 -31.68 25.27 17.40
CA THR A 4 -31.42 24.30 16.31
C THR A 4 -30.11 24.57 15.58
N ARG A 5 -29.74 25.84 15.39
CA ARG A 5 -28.52 26.22 14.65
C ARG A 5 -27.23 25.93 15.43
N ILE A 6 -27.28 26.09 16.75
CA ILE A 6 -26.15 25.79 17.65
C ILE A 6 -25.85 24.29 17.67
N LYS A 7 -26.90 23.45 17.69
CA LYS A 7 -26.76 21.99 17.65
C LYS A 7 -26.17 21.50 16.33
N ILE A 8 -26.60 22.08 15.20
CA ILE A 8 -26.08 21.74 13.86
C ILE A 8 -24.60 22.13 13.75
N ALA A 9 -24.21 23.31 14.24
CA ALA A 9 -22.82 23.76 14.23
C ALA A 9 -21.92 22.85 15.10
N ALA A 10 -22.39 22.43 16.26
CA ALA A 10 -21.65 21.51 17.14
C ALA A 10 -21.43 20.13 16.50
N ILE A 11 -22.44 19.60 15.78
CA ILE A 11 -22.32 18.32 15.07
C ILE A 11 -21.33 18.43 13.91
N ALA A 12 -21.35 19.53 13.15
CA ALA A 12 -20.43 19.74 12.03
C ALA A 12 -18.96 19.82 12.50
N VAL A 13 -18.70 20.46 13.65
CA VAL A 13 -17.36 20.53 14.25
C VAL A 13 -16.91 19.17 14.80
N ALA A 14 -17.81 18.40 15.41
CA ALA A 14 -17.49 17.06 15.89
C ALA A 14 -17.14 16.10 14.75
N LEU A 15 -17.86 16.18 13.62
CA LEU A 15 -17.60 15.36 12.43
C LEU A 15 -16.28 15.72 11.74
N SER A 16 -15.92 17.01 11.67
CA SER A 16 -14.64 17.43 11.07
C SER A 16 -13.44 16.98 11.91
N LEU A 17 -13.51 17.09 13.25
CA LEU A 17 -12.46 16.61 14.15
C LEU A 17 -12.28 15.08 14.10
N ALA A 18 -13.38 14.32 13.98
CA ALA A 18 -13.32 12.87 13.82
C ALA A 18 -12.68 12.46 12.47
N GLY A 19 -12.95 13.20 11.40
CA GLY A 19 -12.36 12.97 10.08
C GLY A 19 -10.85 13.21 10.03
N LEU A 20 -10.33 14.22 10.74
CA LEU A 20 -8.90 14.49 10.83
C LEU A 20 -8.14 13.39 11.61
N GLY A 21 -8.75 12.82 12.64
CA GLY A 21 -8.13 11.72 13.41
C GLY A 21 -7.98 10.43 12.59
N ALA A 22 -8.96 10.09 11.77
CA ALA A 22 -8.93 8.87 10.95
C ALA A 22 -7.92 8.91 9.79
N ALA A 23 -7.54 10.11 9.32
CA ALA A 23 -6.60 10.27 8.20
C ALA A 23 -5.11 10.13 8.60
N THR A 24 -4.81 10.01 9.89
CA THR A 24 -3.43 10.00 10.41
C THR A 24 -2.95 8.65 10.92
N LEU A 25 -3.73 7.57 10.74
CA LEU A 25 -3.25 6.24 11.08
C LEU A 25 -2.04 5.91 10.18
N PRO A 26 -0.84 5.70 10.77
CA PRO A 26 0.31 5.27 9.98
C PRO A 26 -0.08 3.98 9.27
N GLY A 27 0.06 3.95 7.95
CA GLY A 27 0.03 2.68 7.24
C GLY A 27 1.13 1.82 7.83
N ALA A 28 0.78 0.73 8.51
CA ALA A 28 1.75 -0.22 9.06
C ALA A 28 2.49 -0.88 7.89
N ALA A 29 3.52 -0.22 7.40
CA ALA A 29 4.43 -0.76 6.41
C ALA A 29 5.35 -1.72 7.15
N SER A 30 5.33 -2.97 6.74
CA SER A 30 6.26 -3.99 7.21
C SER A 30 7.54 -3.88 6.40
N THR A 31 8.67 -3.85 7.09
CA THR A 31 9.97 -4.09 6.48
C THR A 31 10.17 -5.60 6.39
N PHE A 32 10.35 -6.10 5.18
CA PHE A 32 10.65 -7.51 4.96
C PHE A 32 12.17 -7.71 5.01
N GLU A 33 12.60 -8.89 5.50
CA GLU A 33 14.00 -9.31 5.52
C GLU A 33 14.64 -9.20 4.13
N SER A 34 15.96 -8.99 4.10
CA SER A 34 16.70 -8.91 2.84
C SER A 34 16.57 -10.23 2.08
N TRP A 35 16.13 -10.16 0.83
CA TRP A 35 15.93 -11.32 -0.04
C TRP A 35 16.79 -11.23 -1.28
N GLN A 36 17.22 -12.38 -1.80
CA GLN A 36 17.98 -12.47 -3.04
C GLN A 36 17.05 -12.90 -4.18
N VAL A 37 17.07 -12.17 -5.29
CA VAL A 37 16.36 -12.58 -6.51
C VAL A 37 16.85 -13.96 -6.93
N ALA A 38 15.93 -14.93 -6.98
CA ALA A 38 16.20 -16.33 -7.31
C ALA A 38 15.21 -16.84 -8.38
N HIS A 39 15.57 -17.92 -9.06
CA HIS A 39 14.72 -18.60 -10.06
C HIS A 39 14.31 -17.73 -11.26
N VAL A 40 15.19 -16.82 -11.67
CA VAL A 40 15.08 -16.08 -12.94
C VAL A 40 16.11 -16.65 -13.91
N ASP A 41 15.71 -16.89 -15.16
CA ASP A 41 16.59 -17.40 -16.20
C ASP A 41 17.77 -16.46 -16.47
N TRP A 42 18.88 -17.01 -16.98
CA TRP A 42 20.15 -16.28 -17.15
C TRP A 42 20.05 -14.99 -17.98
N ASN A 43 19.09 -14.93 -18.92
CA ASN A 43 18.86 -13.76 -19.78
C ASN A 43 17.51 -13.07 -19.48
N ASP A 44 16.99 -13.24 -18.27
CA ASP A 44 15.75 -12.61 -17.81
C ASP A 44 15.97 -11.83 -16.50
N THR A 45 14.95 -11.07 -16.08
CA THR A 45 14.99 -10.18 -14.91
C THR A 45 13.66 -10.12 -14.16
N LEU A 46 13.74 -9.97 -12.83
CA LEU A 46 12.60 -9.59 -12.01
C LEU A 46 12.26 -8.11 -12.25
N ASN A 47 11.10 -7.83 -12.83
CA ASN A 47 10.65 -6.48 -13.12
C ASN A 47 9.84 -5.88 -11.95
N VAL A 48 10.27 -4.72 -11.45
CA VAL A 48 9.50 -3.90 -10.49
C VAL A 48 8.71 -2.83 -11.24
N ARG A 49 7.44 -2.65 -10.87
CA ARG A 49 6.50 -1.75 -11.57
C ARG A 49 5.95 -0.69 -10.63
N LYS A 50 5.55 0.44 -11.21
CA LYS A 50 5.01 1.60 -10.46
C LYS A 50 3.74 1.28 -9.69
N TYR A 51 2.90 0.42 -10.25
CA TYR A 51 1.66 -0.07 -9.65
C TYR A 51 1.65 -1.60 -9.74
N PRO A 52 0.95 -2.28 -8.83
CA PRO A 52 0.88 -3.73 -8.85
C PRO A 52 -0.09 -4.18 -9.96
N ALA A 53 0.35 -4.06 -11.21
CA ALA A 53 -0.42 -4.43 -12.39
C ALA A 53 0.54 -4.77 -13.55
N PRO A 54 0.23 -5.78 -14.37
CA PRO A 54 1.13 -6.24 -15.42
C PRO A 54 1.36 -5.21 -16.54
N PHE A 55 0.41 -4.30 -16.75
CA PHE A 55 0.50 -3.22 -17.74
C PHE A 55 1.17 -1.94 -17.19
N SER A 56 1.43 -1.86 -15.89
CA SER A 56 2.03 -0.67 -15.29
C SER A 56 3.49 -0.50 -15.73
N ALA A 57 3.96 0.75 -15.85
CA ALA A 57 5.33 1.04 -16.27
C ALA A 57 6.37 0.32 -15.39
N LYS A 58 7.34 -0.31 -16.04
CA LYS A 58 8.53 -0.86 -15.38
C LYS A 58 9.35 0.29 -14.80
N GLN A 59 9.86 0.12 -13.59
CA GLN A 59 10.70 1.11 -12.90
C GLN A 59 12.13 0.59 -12.71
N ALA A 60 12.27 -0.71 -12.47
CA ALA A 60 13.55 -1.38 -12.36
C ALA A 60 13.44 -2.83 -12.85
N ALA A 61 14.59 -3.43 -13.18
CA ALA A 61 14.70 -4.83 -13.54
C ALA A 61 15.97 -5.39 -12.89
N TYR A 62 15.85 -6.53 -12.20
CA TYR A 62 16.94 -7.11 -11.43
C TYR A 62 17.26 -8.54 -11.90
N PRO A 63 18.54 -8.85 -12.21
CA PRO A 63 18.94 -10.20 -12.57
C PRO A 63 19.00 -11.12 -11.35
N ASN A 64 19.13 -12.42 -11.64
CA ASN A 64 19.36 -13.45 -10.63
C ASN A 64 20.56 -13.11 -9.74
N GLY A 65 20.44 -13.33 -8.43
CA GLY A 65 21.47 -13.05 -7.45
C GLY A 65 21.46 -11.64 -6.84
N THR A 66 20.63 -10.72 -7.35
CA THR A 66 20.51 -9.37 -6.78
C THR A 66 19.92 -9.41 -5.37
N VAL A 67 20.61 -8.80 -4.39
CA VAL A 67 20.08 -8.65 -3.02
C VAL A 67 19.18 -7.41 -2.96
N LEU A 68 17.94 -7.59 -2.50
CA LEU A 68 16.92 -6.57 -2.39
C LEU A 68 16.41 -6.47 -0.95
N SER A 69 16.08 -5.25 -0.53
CA SER A 69 15.28 -4.98 0.67
C SER A 69 13.90 -4.51 0.21
N LEU A 70 12.84 -5.11 0.76
CA LEU A 70 11.47 -4.84 0.36
C LEU A 70 10.70 -4.21 1.51
N THR A 71 9.88 -3.23 1.18
CA THR A 71 8.87 -2.67 2.09
C THR A 71 7.50 -2.85 1.48
N GLY A 72 6.48 -3.01 2.31
CA GLY A 72 5.13 -3.19 1.81
C GLY A 72 4.11 -3.32 2.93
N ARG A 73 2.87 -3.63 2.56
CA ARG A 73 1.79 -3.88 3.51
C ARG A 73 1.58 -5.38 3.63
N CYS A 74 1.53 -5.89 4.87
CA CYS A 74 1.06 -7.26 5.10
C CYS A 74 -0.37 -7.39 4.57
N THR A 75 -0.60 -8.39 3.72
CA THR A 75 -1.92 -8.64 3.12
C THR A 75 -2.91 -9.27 4.11
N GLY A 76 -2.54 -9.38 5.40
CA GLY A 76 -3.40 -9.95 6.43
C GLY A 76 -3.74 -11.43 6.22
N GLY A 77 -2.90 -12.17 5.49
CA GLY A 77 -3.15 -13.58 5.14
C GLY A 77 -3.91 -13.79 3.83
N MET A 78 -4.20 -12.73 3.05
CA MET A 78 -4.70 -12.87 1.68
C MET A 78 -3.71 -13.69 0.86
N ASN A 79 -4.23 -14.75 0.23
CA ASN A 79 -3.46 -15.53 -0.72
C ASN A 79 -3.16 -14.66 -1.94
N LEU A 80 -1.91 -14.64 -2.41
CA LEU A 80 -1.55 -13.87 -3.60
C LEU A 80 -2.34 -14.31 -4.84
N LYS A 81 -2.83 -15.56 -4.88
CA LYS A 81 -3.67 -16.08 -5.96
C LYS A 81 -5.10 -15.52 -5.95
N ASP A 82 -5.55 -15.01 -4.81
CA ASP A 82 -6.89 -14.41 -4.66
C ASP A 82 -6.90 -12.93 -5.07
N ILE A 83 -5.71 -12.35 -5.30
CA ILE A 83 -5.58 -10.98 -5.80
C ILE A 83 -5.93 -10.98 -7.29
N SER A 84 -7.20 -10.70 -7.58
CA SER A 84 -7.67 -10.46 -8.95
C SER A 84 -7.14 -9.10 -9.41
N TRP A 85 -6.07 -9.12 -10.21
CA TRP A 85 -5.57 -7.95 -10.92
C TRP A 85 -6.55 -7.65 -12.07
N LYS A 86 -7.56 -6.81 -11.80
CA LYS A 86 -8.37 -6.19 -12.86
C LYS A 86 -7.55 -5.19 -13.66
#